data_AF-A0A088EZ11-F1
#
_entry.id   AF-A0A088EZ11-F1
#
_cell.length_a   1.000
_cell.length_b   1.000
_cell.length_c   1.000
_cell.angle_alpha   90.00
_cell.angle_beta   90.00
_cell.angle_gamma   90.00
#
_symmetry.space_group_name_H-M   'P 1'
#
loop_
_entity.id
_entity.type
_entity.pdbx_description
1 polymer ?
#
loop_
_entity_poly.entity_id
_entity_poly.type
_entity_poly.pdbx_seq_one_letter_code
_entity_poly.pdbx_strand_id
1 'polypeptide(L)'
;MRNFSDFNIQINRFEGKKIEMDDVIDQDIQILDYKIEPSKYPEKGNGLRLTLQIKFEGKNRIIFTSSVILQEQCIKVRAVDGFPFTAKIISLKPKGFKFI
;
A
#
# COMPACT_ATOMS: atom_id res chain seq x y z
N MET A 1 -18.05 -33.98 -11.53
CA MET A 1 -17.85 -32.57 -11.12
C MET A 1 -16.35 -32.28 -11.21
N ARG A 2 -15.93 -31.14 -11.79
CA ARG A 2 -14.50 -30.77 -11.81
C ARG A 2 -14.15 -30.03 -10.52
N ASN A 3 -12.93 -30.21 -9.99
CA ASN A 3 -12.47 -29.43 -8.85
C ASN A 3 -11.95 -28.08 -9.33
N PHE A 4 -12.08 -27.04 -8.50
CA PHE A 4 -11.58 -25.71 -8.87
C PHE A 4 -10.05 -25.68 -9.05
N SER A 5 -9.33 -26.53 -8.30
CA SER A 5 -7.88 -26.74 -8.45
C SER A 5 -7.46 -27.10 -9.89
N ASP A 6 -8.35 -27.75 -10.63
CA ASP A 6 -8.06 -28.26 -11.97
C ASP A 6 -7.94 -27.13 -13.01
N PHE A 7 -8.45 -25.94 -12.68
CA PHE A 7 -8.39 -24.78 -13.59
C PHE A 7 -7.06 -24.02 -13.52
N ASN A 8 -6.20 -24.30 -12.52
CA ASN A 8 -4.90 -23.65 -12.33
C ASN A 8 -4.93 -22.10 -12.50
N ILE A 9 -6.01 -21.48 -12.03
CA ILE A 9 -6.21 -20.03 -12.16
C ILE A 9 -5.35 -19.34 -11.11
N GLN A 10 -4.34 -18.59 -11.56
CA GLN A 10 -3.52 -17.74 -10.69
C GLN A 10 -4.05 -16.31 -10.72
N ILE A 11 -4.23 -15.72 -9.53
CA ILE A 11 -4.65 -14.33 -9.37
C ILE A 11 -3.56 -13.60 -8.61
N ASN A 12 -2.95 -12.61 -9.25
CA ASN A 12 -2.01 -11.72 -8.57
C ASN A 12 -2.79 -10.83 -7.60
N ARG A 13 -2.65 -11.10 -6.30
CA ARG A 13 -3.21 -10.28 -5.23
C ARG A 13 -2.10 -9.90 -4.28
N PHE A 14 -2.30 -8.75 -3.64
CA PHE A 14 -1.53 -8.40 -2.47
C PHE A 14 -1.76 -9.43 -1.36
N GLU A 15 -0.69 -9.76 -0.66
CA GLU A 15 -0.62 -10.87 0.26
C GLU A 15 -0.28 -10.39 1.67
N GLY A 16 -0.73 -11.17 2.65
CA GLY A 16 -0.46 -10.92 4.05
C GLY A 16 -1.57 -10.19 4.77
N LYS A 17 -1.41 -10.07 6.09
CA LYS A 17 -2.42 -9.47 6.97
C LYS A 17 -2.34 -7.94 6.89
N LYS A 18 -3.51 -7.31 7.03
CA LYS A 18 -3.57 -5.86 7.25
C LYS A 18 -2.74 -5.51 8.50
N ILE A 19 -2.02 -4.39 8.44
CA ILE A 19 -1.40 -3.73 9.58
C ILE A 19 -1.88 -2.27 9.62
N GLU A 20 -1.99 -1.67 10.80
CA GLU A 20 -2.38 -0.27 10.90
C GLU A 20 -1.20 0.64 10.52
N MET A 21 -1.51 1.85 10.06
CA MET A 21 -0.48 2.83 9.69
C MET A 21 0.41 3.14 10.91
N ASP A 22 -0.19 3.31 12.08
CA ASP A 22 0.51 3.73 13.30
C ASP A 22 1.54 2.69 13.77
N ASP A 23 1.38 1.41 13.42
CA ASP A 23 2.33 0.35 13.76
C ASP A 23 3.64 0.42 12.95
N VAL A 24 3.66 1.17 11.84
CA VAL A 24 4.81 1.24 10.93
C VAL A 24 5.39 2.65 10.76
N ILE A 25 4.80 3.66 11.40
CA ILE A 25 5.32 5.03 11.38
C ILE A 25 6.74 5.04 11.97
N ASP A 26 7.63 5.80 11.33
CA ASP A 26 9.04 5.97 11.69
C ASP A 26 9.90 4.68 11.65
N GLN A 27 9.32 3.56 11.18
CA GLN A 27 10.01 2.30 10.95
C GLN A 27 10.54 2.20 9.52
N ASP A 28 11.68 1.52 9.36
CA ASP A 28 12.19 1.14 8.04
C ASP A 28 11.35 -0.01 7.47
N ILE A 29 10.66 0.26 6.36
CA ILE A 29 9.80 -0.71 5.67
C ILE A 29 10.18 -0.82 4.20
N GLN A 30 10.02 -2.01 3.63
CA GLN A 30 10.12 -2.19 2.19
C GLN A 30 8.73 -2.02 1.57
N ILE A 31 8.58 -1.06 0.67
CA ILE A 31 7.38 -0.90 -0.14
C ILE A 31 7.53 -1.76 -1.40
N LEU A 32 6.65 -2.75 -1.53
CA LEU A 32 6.73 -3.75 -2.60
C LEU A 32 5.95 -3.31 -3.84
N ASP A 33 4.71 -2.86 -3.65
CA ASP A 33 3.83 -2.38 -4.70
C ASP A 33 2.67 -1.58 -4.09
N TYR A 34 1.83 -0.98 -4.93
CA TYR A 34 0.64 -0.26 -4.52
C TYR A 34 -0.51 -0.40 -5.53
N LYS A 35 -1.72 -0.10 -5.04
CA LYS A 35 -2.93 0.03 -5.86
C LYS A 35 -3.73 1.22 -5.39
N ILE A 36 -4.23 2.02 -6.33
CA ILE A 36 -5.18 3.11 -6.04
C ILE A 36 -6.54 2.73 -6.62
N GLU A 37 -7.57 2.81 -5.79
CA GLU A 37 -8.94 2.44 -6.16
C GLU A 37 -9.94 3.41 -5.54
N PRO A 38 -11.19 3.48 -6.03
CA PRO A 38 -12.26 4.20 -5.34
C PRO A 38 -12.38 3.76 -3.87
N SER A 39 -12.48 4.74 -2.98
CA SER A 39 -12.66 4.51 -1.55
C SER A 39 -14.12 4.17 -1.23
N LYS A 40 -14.32 3.36 -0.18
CA LYS A 40 -15.64 3.22 0.46
C LYS A 40 -16.08 4.48 1.22
N TYR A 41 -15.13 5.40 1.45
CA TYR A 41 -15.30 6.69 2.11
C TYR A 41 -14.93 7.79 1.10
N PRO A 42 -15.81 8.11 0.14
CA PRO A 42 -15.53 9.07 -0.92
C PRO A 42 -15.31 10.50 -0.41
N GLU A 43 -15.80 10.82 0.78
CA GLU A 43 -15.64 12.11 1.46
C GLU A 43 -14.24 12.34 2.05
N LYS A 44 -13.41 11.29 2.12
CA LYS A 44 -12.05 11.37 2.68
C LYS A 44 -11.01 11.55 1.57
N GLY A 45 -10.07 12.47 1.79
CA GLY A 45 -8.98 12.73 0.84
C GLY A 45 -9.52 13.19 -0.51
N ASN A 46 -9.15 12.47 -1.58
CA ASN A 46 -9.63 12.66 -2.95
C ASN A 46 -10.67 11.60 -3.38
N GLY A 47 -11.30 10.92 -2.42
CA GLY A 47 -12.24 9.83 -2.68
C GLY A 47 -11.58 8.52 -3.14
N LEU A 48 -10.24 8.44 -3.14
CA LEU A 48 -9.48 7.25 -3.48
C LEU A 48 -8.78 6.65 -2.26
N ARG A 49 -8.62 5.33 -2.29
CA ARG A 49 -7.87 4.53 -1.32
C ARG A 49 -6.59 4.02 -1.96
N LEU A 50 -5.48 4.31 -1.31
CA LEU A 50 -4.20 3.64 -1.51
C LEU A 50 -4.18 2.33 -0.73
N THR A 51 -3.84 1.25 -1.42
CA THR A 51 -3.43 -0.02 -0.83
C THR A 51 -1.94 -0.18 -1.06
N LEU A 52 -1.15 -0.30 0.00
CA LEU A 52 0.28 -0.60 -0.08
C LEU A 52 0.53 -2.06 0.28
N GLN A 53 1.28 -2.76 -0.56
CA GLN A 53 1.93 -4.01 -0.20
C GLN A 53 3.31 -3.67 0.37
N ILE A 54 3.58 -4.08 1.60
CA ILE A 54 4.87 -3.83 2.26
C ILE A 54 5.46 -5.12 2.81
N LYS A 55 6.76 -5.10 3.07
CA LYS A 55 7.44 -6.07 3.94
C LYS A 55 7.84 -5.38 5.23
N PHE A 56 7.34 -5.90 6.34
CA PHE A 56 7.64 -5.40 7.70
C PHE A 56 7.90 -6.60 8.62
N GLU A 57 8.99 -6.55 9.37
CA GLU A 57 9.46 -7.65 10.23
C GLU A 57 9.56 -8.99 9.48
N GLY A 58 10.05 -8.95 8.24
CA GLY A 58 10.20 -10.12 7.38
C GLY A 58 8.89 -10.68 6.80
N LYS A 59 7.73 -10.08 7.10
CA LYS A 59 6.41 -10.56 6.66
C LYS A 59 5.77 -9.60 5.66
N ASN A 60 5.09 -10.17 4.66
CA ASN A 60 4.21 -9.42 3.77
C ASN A 60 3.02 -8.87 4.55
N ARG A 61 2.73 -7.57 4.40
CA ARG A 61 1.62 -6.85 5.06
C ARG A 61 0.95 -5.90 4.07
N ILE A 62 -0.28 -5.52 4.41
CA ILE A 62 -1.08 -4.59 3.62
C ILE A 62 -1.47 -3.38 4.47
N ILE A 63 -1.32 -2.17 3.93
CA ILE A 63 -1.81 -0.92 4.54
C ILE A 63 -2.87 -0.30 3.64
N PHE A 64 -3.96 0.17 4.24
CA PHE A 64 -4.95 1.00 3.56
C PHE A 64 -4.87 2.44 4.05
N THR A 65 -4.83 3.40 3.15
CA THR A 65 -4.78 4.83 3.51
C THR A 65 -5.43 5.69 2.43
N SER A 66 -6.02 6.81 2.83
CA SER A 66 -6.51 7.86 1.92
C SER A 66 -5.52 9.03 1.80
N SER A 67 -4.24 8.83 2.20
CA SER A 67 -3.22 9.87 2.09
C SER A 67 -2.95 10.21 0.62
N VAL A 68 -3.37 11.41 0.21
CA VAL A 68 -3.17 11.92 -1.15
C VAL A 68 -1.67 12.07 -1.45
N ILE A 69 -0.88 12.51 -0.46
CA ILE A 69 0.58 12.68 -0.62
C ILE A 69 1.27 11.33 -0.90
N LEU A 70 0.91 10.28 -0.16
CA LEU A 70 1.48 8.94 -0.42
C LEU A 70 1.04 8.41 -1.80
N GLN A 71 -0.21 8.67 -2.21
CA GLN A 71 -0.69 8.30 -3.55
C GLN A 71 0.15 8.96 -4.64
N GLU A 72 0.37 10.27 -4.54
CA GLU A 72 1.20 11.02 -5.48
C GLU A 72 2.65 10.54 -5.51
N GLN A 73 3.25 10.25 -4.34
CA GLN A 73 4.61 9.71 -4.27
C GLN A 73 4.69 8.33 -4.94
N CYS A 74 3.72 7.44 -4.71
CA CYS A 74 3.68 6.14 -5.38
C CYS A 74 3.60 6.27 -6.90
N ILE A 75 2.75 7.17 -7.42
CA ILE A 75 2.63 7.43 -8.86
C ILE A 75 3.96 7.92 -9.43
N LYS A 76 4.62 8.88 -8.76
CA LYS A 76 5.92 9.41 -9.21
C LYS A 76 7.02 8.35 -9.20
N VAL A 77 7.09 7.51 -8.17
CA VAL A 77 8.08 6.42 -8.10
C VAL A 77 7.80 5.37 -9.18
N ARG A 78 6.53 5.03 -9.44
CA ARG A 78 6.15 4.09 -10.51
C ARG A 78 6.52 4.62 -11.89
N ALA A 79 6.40 5.93 -12.13
CA ALA A 79 6.76 6.55 -13.40
C ALA A 79 8.25 6.43 -13.75
N VAL A 80 9.10 6.15 -12.76
CA VAL A 80 10.54 5.89 -12.93
C VAL A 80 10.93 4.44 -12.64
N ASP A 81 9.95 3.52 -12.64
CA ASP A 81 10.11 2.09 -12.33
C ASP A 81 10.83 1.80 -11.00
N GLY A 82 10.60 2.65 -9.99
CA GLY A 82 11.36 2.62 -8.73
C GLY A 82 10.86 1.62 -7.67
N PHE A 83 10.01 0.64 -8.02
CA PHE A 83 9.54 -0.37 -7.08
C PHE A 83 10.29 -1.71 -7.27
N PRO A 84 10.55 -2.48 -6.19
CA PRO A 84 10.32 -2.14 -4.78
C PRO A 84 11.38 -1.18 -4.24
N PHE A 85 11.06 -0.43 -3.18
CA PHE A 85 12.00 0.48 -2.51
C PHE A 85 11.88 0.41 -0.98
N THR A 86 12.90 0.87 -0.27
CA THR A 86 12.89 1.04 1.19
C THR A 86 12.65 2.50 1.53
N ALA A 87 11.76 2.76 2.48
CA ALA A 87 11.46 4.10 2.97
C ALA A 87 10.92 4.07 4.40
N LYS A 88 10.83 5.24 5.03
CA LYS A 88 10.01 5.42 6.24
C LYS A 88 8.73 6.17 5.90
N ILE A 89 7.63 5.83 6.57
CA ILE A 89 6.43 6.66 6.53
C ILE A 89 6.47 7.58 7.75
N ILE A 90 6.38 8.90 7.50
CA ILE A 90 6.29 9.90 8.56
C ILE A 90 4.95 10.62 8.53
N SER A 91 4.47 11.01 9.70
CA SER A 91 3.25 11.82 9.86
C SER A 91 3.54 13.30 9.64
N LEU A 92 2.71 13.96 8.83
CA LEU A 92 2.76 15.40 8.58
C LEU A 92 1.74 16.11 9.47
N LYS A 93 2.17 17.18 10.15
CA LYS A 93 1.29 18.05 10.94
C LYS A 93 0.70 19.16 10.04
N PRO A 94 -0.61 19.48 10.15
CA PRO A 94 -1.61 18.90 11.04
C PRO A 94 -2.21 17.57 10.56
N LYS A 95 -2.10 17.22 9.26
CA LYS A 95 -2.59 15.95 8.70
C LYS A 95 -1.73 15.49 7.52
N GLY A 96 -1.64 14.17 7.34
CA GLY A 96 -1.07 13.53 6.16
C GLY A 96 0.10 12.59 6.49
N PHE A 97 0.55 11.86 5.48
CA PHE A 97 1.71 10.97 5.57
C PHE A 97 2.58 11.14 4.33
N LYS A 98 3.89 10.99 4.46
CA LYS A 98 4.82 10.95 3.32
C LYS A 98 5.90 9.87 3.51
N PHE A 99 6.42 9.38 2.40
CA PHE A 99 7.67 8.63 2.37
C PHE A 99 8.86 9.58 2.49
N ILE A 100 9.89 9.16 3.23
CA ILE A 100 11.23 9.76 3.27
C ILE A 100 12.30 8.72 2.96
#